data_AF-A0AAV2M219-F1
#
_entry.id   AF-A0AAV2M219-F1
#
_cell.length_a   1.000
_cell.length_b   1.000
_cell.length_c   1.000
_cell.angle_alpha   90.00
_cell.angle_beta   90.00
_cell.angle_gamma   90.00
#
_symmetry.space_group_name_H-M   'P 1'
#
loop_
_entity.id
_entity.type
_entity.pdbx_description
1 polymer ?
#
loop_
_entity_poly.entity_id
_entity_poly.type
_entity_poly.pdbx_seq_one_letter_code
_entity_poly.pdbx_strand_id
1 'polypeptide(L)'
;MMQMDYHKPDQQTVQALKNIAARLRINSIRATTAAGSERGWSVPDGAGGPCVTYGVSERIHIRVIDPFTIKPLDSKTIIDNARATRGRIITVEDHYHEGALGEAVCSVAVNEPGVTVTRLAVSRVPRSGKPQELLRLFGLDRDAIAQAVRKLLSANAM
;
A
#
# COMPACT_ATOMS: atom_id res chain seq x y z
N MET A 1 17.36 37.49 -21.45
CA MET A 1 16.41 36.67 -20.66
C MET A 1 15.74 35.71 -21.65
N MET A 2 16.27 34.49 -21.79
CA MET A 2 15.73 33.50 -22.75
C MET A 2 14.44 32.91 -22.17
N GLN A 3 13.30 33.16 -22.81
CA GLN A 3 12.08 32.39 -22.58
C GLN A 3 12.33 30.98 -23.14
N MET A 4 12.36 29.98 -22.26
CA MET A 4 12.32 28.58 -22.68
C MET A 4 10.88 28.26 -23.07
N ASP A 5 10.65 28.14 -24.38
CA ASP A 5 9.35 27.75 -24.93
C ASP A 5 9.07 26.29 -24.59
N TYR A 6 8.32 26.08 -23.50
CA TYR A 6 7.87 24.75 -23.09
C TYR A 6 6.77 24.30 -24.04
N HIS A 7 7.04 23.29 -24.88
CA HIS A 7 6.03 22.69 -25.74
C HIS A 7 4.99 21.96 -24.89
N LYS A 8 3.81 22.57 -24.73
CA LYS A 8 2.72 21.98 -23.96
C LYS A 8 2.13 20.82 -24.76
N PRO A 9 2.13 19.58 -24.24
CA PRO A 9 1.57 18.45 -24.95
C PRO A 9 0.09 18.67 -25.21
N ASP A 10 -0.38 18.19 -26.35
CA ASP A 10 -1.77 18.29 -26.75
C ASP A 10 -2.68 17.47 -25.80
N GLN A 11 -3.97 17.81 -25.79
CA GLN A 11 -4.93 17.20 -24.88
C GLN A 11 -5.06 15.68 -25.09
N GLN A 12 -4.85 15.19 -26.32
CA GLN A 12 -4.94 13.78 -26.64
C GLN A 12 -3.75 13.02 -26.04
N THR A 13 -2.54 13.57 -26.12
CA THR A 13 -1.34 13.02 -25.47
C THR A 13 -1.49 13.00 -23.95
N VAL A 14 -1.97 14.09 -23.35
CA VAL A 14 -2.23 14.14 -21.89
C VAL A 14 -3.26 13.08 -21.49
N GLN A 15 -4.33 12.93 -22.27
CA GLN A 15 -5.37 11.94 -21.98
C GLN A 15 -4.87 10.50 -22.17
N ALA A 16 -4.03 10.26 -23.18
CA ALA A 16 -3.40 8.97 -23.40
C ALA A 16 -2.48 8.58 -22.22
N LEU A 17 -1.68 9.52 -21.71
CA LEU A 17 -0.84 9.30 -20.54
C LEU A 17 -1.67 9.00 -19.28
N LYS A 18 -2.78 9.73 -19.07
CA LYS A 18 -3.73 9.43 -17.98
C LYS A 18 -4.30 8.02 -18.10
N ASN A 19 -4.69 7.62 -19.31
CA ASN A 19 -5.24 6.28 -19.57
C ASN A 19 -4.19 5.17 -19.35
N ILE A 20 -2.93 5.41 -19.74
CA ILE A 20 -1.82 4.48 -19.49
C ILE A 20 -1.57 4.36 -17.99
N ALA A 21 -1.50 5.48 -17.26
CA ALA A 21 -1.32 5.48 -15.82
C ALA A 21 -2.46 4.72 -15.11
N ALA A 22 -3.71 4.93 -15.53
CA ALA A 22 -4.87 4.20 -15.01
C ALA A 22 -4.78 2.69 -15.30
N ARG A 23 -4.35 2.28 -16.51
CA ARG A 23 -4.18 0.86 -16.86
C ARG A 23 -3.04 0.20 -16.08
N LEU A 24 -1.89 0.87 -15.95
CA LEU A 24 -0.76 0.39 -15.16
C LEU A 24 -1.16 0.20 -13.70
N ARG A 25 -1.96 1.13 -13.15
CA ARG A 25 -2.54 1.02 -11.82
C ARG A 25 -3.48 -0.17 -11.68
N ILE A 26 -4.44 -0.34 -12.59
CA ILE A 26 -5.37 -1.49 -12.56
C ILE A 26 -4.59 -2.80 -12.61
N ASN A 27 -3.54 -2.86 -13.43
CA ASN A 27 -2.69 -4.03 -13.54
C ASN A 27 -1.88 -4.28 -12.26
N SER A 28 -1.40 -3.24 -11.56
CA SER A 28 -0.70 -3.42 -10.27
C SER A 28 -1.64 -3.94 -9.18
N ILE A 29 -2.88 -3.44 -9.11
CA ILE A 29 -3.93 -3.93 -8.18
C ILE A 29 -4.29 -5.38 -8.49
N ARG A 30 -4.45 -5.72 -9.79
CA ARG A 30 -4.72 -7.10 -10.21
C ARG A 30 -3.55 -8.03 -9.85
N ALA A 31 -2.31 -7.58 -10.01
CA ALA A 31 -1.13 -8.36 -9.64
C ALA A 31 -1.05 -8.62 -8.13
N THR A 32 -1.35 -7.62 -7.29
CA THR A 32 -1.37 -7.80 -5.83
C THR A 32 -2.55 -8.66 -5.36
N THR A 33 -3.66 -8.64 -6.10
CA THR A 33 -4.85 -9.47 -5.80
C THR A 33 -4.69 -10.93 -6.26
N ALA A 34 -4.06 -11.16 -7.41
CA ALA A 34 -3.85 -12.50 -7.99
C ALA A 34 -2.85 -13.36 -7.19
N ALA A 35 -1.96 -12.73 -6.42
CA ALA A 35 -1.10 -13.44 -5.46
C ALA A 35 -1.87 -14.21 -4.37
N GLY A 36 -3.20 -14.05 -4.27
CA GLY A 36 -4.07 -14.77 -3.32
C GLY A 36 -5.22 -15.58 -3.93
N SER A 37 -5.31 -15.76 -5.26
CA SER A 37 -6.33 -16.64 -5.86
C SER A 37 -5.70 -17.98 -6.25
N GLU A 38 -6.27 -19.07 -5.76
CA GLU A 38 -5.79 -20.47 -5.79
C GLU A 38 -5.57 -21.13 -7.17
N ARG A 39 -5.32 -20.38 -8.23
CA ARG A 39 -4.70 -20.94 -9.44
C ARG A 39 -3.19 -20.79 -9.30
N GLY A 40 -2.58 -21.86 -8.78
CA GLY A 40 -1.14 -21.98 -8.64
C GLY A 40 -0.44 -21.64 -9.95
N TRP A 41 0.26 -20.51 -9.96
CA TRP A 41 1.36 -20.34 -10.90
C TRP A 41 2.47 -21.26 -10.41
N SER A 42 2.57 -22.42 -11.05
CA SER A 42 3.75 -23.28 -10.92
C SER A 42 4.88 -22.53 -11.62
N VAL A 43 5.78 -21.92 -10.85
CA VAL A 43 7.05 -21.44 -11.41
C VAL A 43 7.87 -22.67 -11.78
N PRO A 44 8.30 -22.83 -13.05
CA PRO A 44 9.38 -23.75 -13.34
C PRO A 44 10.62 -23.27 -12.61
N ASP A 45 11.32 -24.19 -11.94
CA ASP A 45 12.53 -23.91 -11.19
C ASP A 45 13.52 -23.14 -12.07
N GLY A 46 13.82 -21.88 -11.71
CA GLY A 46 14.91 -21.11 -12.32
C GLY A 46 14.57 -19.79 -13.03
N ALA A 47 13.31 -19.34 -13.09
CA ALA A 47 12.97 -18.05 -13.70
C ALA A 47 12.48 -17.02 -12.67
N GLY A 48 13.33 -16.05 -12.33
CA GLY A 48 12.99 -14.92 -11.45
C GLY A 48 11.86 -14.04 -12.03
N GLY A 49 10.64 -14.24 -11.53
CA GLY A 49 9.50 -13.34 -11.70
C GLY A 49 9.35 -12.38 -10.50
N PRO A 50 8.53 -11.31 -10.60
CA PRO A 50 8.51 -10.19 -9.65
C PRO A 50 7.66 -10.48 -8.40
N CYS A 51 7.73 -11.69 -7.83
CA CYS A 51 7.21 -11.95 -6.50
C CYS A 51 8.35 -11.82 -5.47
N VAL A 52 8.38 -10.69 -4.76
CA VAL A 52 9.33 -10.50 -3.66
C VAL A 52 8.70 -11.07 -2.39
N THR A 53 9.06 -12.30 -2.04
CA THR A 53 8.76 -12.90 -0.73
C THR A 53 9.70 -12.28 0.32
N TYR A 54 9.15 -11.46 1.23
CA TYR A 54 9.90 -10.97 2.39
C TYR A 54 9.79 -11.99 3.53
N GLY A 55 10.76 -12.90 3.62
CA GLY A 55 10.90 -13.84 4.74
C GLY A 55 10.66 -15.30 4.33
N VAL A 56 11.73 -16.09 4.32
CA VAL A 56 11.79 -17.47 3.82
C VAL A 56 11.13 -18.50 4.77
N SER A 57 10.50 -18.08 5.88
CA SER A 57 10.02 -19.01 6.92
C SER A 57 8.54 -18.89 7.33
N GLU A 58 7.77 -17.93 6.82
CA GLU A 58 6.36 -17.76 7.19
C GLU A 58 5.46 -17.69 5.94
N ARG A 59 4.50 -18.62 5.79
CA ARG A 59 3.51 -18.60 4.69
C ARG A 59 2.43 -17.55 4.94
N ILE A 60 2.82 -16.27 4.93
CA ILE A 60 1.89 -15.14 5.12
C ILE A 60 1.71 -14.42 3.77
N HIS A 61 0.47 -14.39 3.29
CA HIS A 61 0.09 -13.62 2.11
C HIS A 61 -0.54 -12.30 2.54
N ILE A 62 -0.05 -11.19 1.97
CA ILE A 62 -0.58 -9.84 2.20
C ILE A 62 -1.11 -9.26 0.89
N ARG A 63 -2.14 -8.41 0.99
CA ARG A 63 -2.59 -7.56 -0.12
C ARG A 63 -2.00 -6.18 0.06
N VAL A 64 -1.46 -5.62 -1.01
CA VAL A 64 -0.90 -4.27 -1.02
C VAL A 64 -1.76 -3.40 -1.92
N ILE A 65 -2.19 -2.26 -1.38
CA ILE A 65 -3.05 -1.28 -2.07
C ILE A 65 -2.31 0.05 -2.10
N ASP A 66 -2.16 0.61 -3.30
CA ASP A 66 -1.84 2.02 -3.47
C ASP A 66 -3.17 2.80 -3.65
N PRO A 67 -3.53 3.69 -2.72
CA PRO A 67 -4.82 4.39 -2.74
C PRO A 67 -4.95 5.44 -3.85
N PHE A 68 -3.86 5.87 -4.50
CA PHE A 68 -3.78 6.97 -5.49
C PHE A 68 -4.02 8.35 -4.90
N THR A 69 -5.22 8.52 -4.36
CA THR A 69 -5.81 9.74 -3.90
C THR A 69 -6.28 9.48 -2.49
N ILE A 70 -5.73 10.24 -1.55
CA ILE A 70 -6.22 10.22 -0.17
C ILE A 70 -7.63 10.83 -0.11
N LYS A 71 -7.89 11.82 -0.98
CA LYS A 71 -9.18 12.49 -1.09
C LYS A 71 -9.51 12.77 -2.56
N PRO A 72 -10.66 12.27 -3.08
CA PRO A 72 -11.55 11.30 -2.44
C PRO A 72 -10.87 9.92 -2.27
N LEU A 73 -11.15 9.24 -1.16
CA LEU A 73 -10.67 7.89 -0.91
C LEU A 73 -11.58 6.87 -1.60
N ASP A 74 -11.02 5.87 -2.27
CA ASP A 74 -11.79 4.73 -2.81
C ASP A 74 -12.20 3.76 -1.69
N SER A 75 -13.25 4.15 -0.96
CA SER A 75 -13.79 3.39 0.17
C SER A 75 -14.16 1.96 -0.22
N LYS A 76 -14.70 1.76 -1.43
CA LYS A 76 -15.15 0.45 -1.89
C LYS A 76 -13.99 -0.53 -2.00
N THR A 77 -12.90 -0.12 -2.66
CA THR A 77 -11.71 -0.97 -2.82
C THR A 77 -11.09 -1.32 -1.46
N ILE A 78 -11.05 -0.37 -0.53
CA ILE A 78 -10.52 -0.61 0.83
C ILE A 78 -11.35 -1.66 1.57
N ILE A 79 -12.68 -1.53 1.58
CA ILE A 79 -13.56 -2.44 2.32
C ILE A 79 -13.62 -3.83 1.69
N ASP A 80 -13.67 -3.94 0.35
CA ASP A 80 -13.67 -5.24 -0.32
C ASP A 80 -12.40 -6.04 0.02
N ASN A 81 -11.24 -5.37 0.07
CA ASN A 81 -9.98 -6.01 0.42
C ASN A 81 -9.85 -6.28 1.92
N ALA A 82 -10.40 -5.41 2.78
CA ALA A 82 -10.47 -5.66 4.22
C ALA A 82 -11.27 -6.94 4.49
N ARG A 83 -12.46 -7.09 3.89
CA ARG A 83 -13.28 -8.30 4.02
C ARG A 83 -12.53 -9.55 3.54
N ALA A 84 -11.86 -9.48 2.39
CA ALA A 84 -11.06 -10.57 1.84
C ALA A 84 -9.85 -10.97 2.74
N THR A 85 -9.41 -10.08 3.63
CA THR A 85 -8.26 -10.30 4.54
C THR A 85 -8.69 -10.49 6.00
N ARG A 86 -9.96 -10.85 6.23
CA ARG A 86 -10.58 -11.02 7.57
C ARG A 86 -10.53 -9.73 8.39
N GLY A 87 -10.85 -8.61 7.75
CA GLY A 87 -11.04 -7.31 8.40
C GLY A 87 -9.76 -6.64 8.90
N ARG A 88 -8.59 -6.91 8.31
CA ARG A 88 -7.31 -6.43 8.84
C ARG A 88 -6.65 -5.47 7.87
N ILE A 89 -6.49 -4.22 8.29
CA ILE A 89 -5.85 -3.16 7.50
C ILE A 89 -4.63 -2.64 8.26
N ILE A 90 -3.52 -2.50 7.55
CA ILE A 90 -2.36 -1.73 8.01
C ILE A 90 -2.18 -0.55 7.05
N THR A 91 -2.21 0.67 7.56
CA THR A 91 -1.80 1.86 6.79
C THR A 91 -0.36 2.19 7.13
N VAL A 92 0.42 2.55 6.12
CA VAL A 92 1.81 2.98 6.26
C VAL A 92 1.96 4.28 5.49
N GLU A 93 2.39 5.33 6.18
CA GLU A 93 2.52 6.65 5.58
C GLU A 93 3.71 7.42 6.16
N ASP A 94 4.45 8.11 5.30
CA ASP A 94 5.48 9.08 5.69
C ASP A 94 4.82 10.45 5.93
N HIS A 95 3.87 10.46 6.87
CA HIS A 95 3.12 11.62 7.31
C HIS A 95 2.79 11.45 8.79
N TYR A 96 2.41 12.52 9.48
CA TYR A 96 1.86 12.44 10.83
C TYR A 96 0.54 11.64 10.86
N HIS A 97 0.20 11.16 12.05
CA HIS A 97 -1.02 10.39 12.26
C HIS A 97 -2.30 11.17 11.92
N GLU A 98 -2.29 12.48 12.11
CA GLU A 98 -3.45 13.36 11.98
C GLU A 98 -3.65 13.84 10.53
N GLY A 99 -4.90 13.86 10.07
CA GLY A 99 -5.32 14.42 8.79
C GLY A 99 -4.88 13.64 7.53
N ALA A 100 -4.35 12.44 7.72
CA ALA A 100 -3.61 11.70 6.70
C ALA A 100 -4.36 10.47 6.15
N LEU A 101 -3.66 9.56 5.48
CA LEU A 101 -4.23 8.31 4.94
C LEU A 101 -4.84 7.46 6.06
N GLY A 102 -4.14 7.32 7.18
CA GLY A 102 -4.60 6.51 8.30
C GLY A 102 -5.95 6.95 8.84
N GLU A 103 -6.16 8.26 9.01
CA GLU A 103 -7.46 8.80 9.44
C GLU A 103 -8.53 8.68 8.35
N ALA A 104 -8.18 8.92 7.09
CA ALA A 104 -9.11 8.72 5.98
C ALA A 104 -9.62 7.27 5.93
N VAL A 105 -8.74 6.29 6.09
CA VAL A 105 -9.09 4.87 6.14
C VAL A 105 -9.92 4.54 7.39
N CYS A 106 -9.56 5.07 8.56
CA CYS A 106 -10.36 4.91 9.79
C CYS A 106 -11.79 5.42 9.61
N SER A 107 -11.99 6.56 8.94
CA SER A 107 -13.32 7.13 8.71
C SER A 107 -14.22 6.23 7.85
N VAL A 108 -13.63 5.42 6.98
CA VAL A 108 -14.35 4.42 6.18
C VAL A 108 -14.57 3.15 7.00
N ALA A 109 -13.54 2.68 7.71
CA ALA A 109 -13.57 1.43 8.46
C ALA A 109 -14.51 1.46 9.68
N VAL A 110 -14.75 2.63 10.29
CA VAL A 110 -15.61 2.75 11.49
C VAL A 110 -17.05 2.26 11.26
N ASN A 111 -17.53 2.30 10.02
CA ASN A 111 -18.87 1.85 9.65
C ASN A 111 -18.92 0.37 9.23
N GLU A 112 -17.81 -0.35 9.31
CA GLU A 112 -17.67 -1.70 8.76
C GLU A 112 -17.35 -2.72 9.86
N PRO A 113 -18.34 -3.53 10.28
CA PRO A 113 -18.17 -4.48 11.37
C PRO A 113 -17.02 -5.46 11.12
N GLY A 114 -16.21 -5.68 12.15
CA GLY A 114 -15.07 -6.60 12.09
C GLY A 114 -13.85 -6.06 11.34
N VAL A 115 -13.86 -4.81 10.86
CA VAL A 115 -12.67 -4.16 10.30
C VAL A 115 -11.85 -3.48 11.40
N THR A 116 -10.55 -3.75 11.39
CA THR A 116 -9.54 -3.20 12.28
C THR A 116 -8.46 -2.50 11.47
N VAL A 117 -8.01 -1.33 11.95
CA VAL A 117 -6.99 -0.51 11.29
C VAL A 117 -5.82 -0.31 12.23
N THR A 118 -4.64 -0.79 11.84
CA THR A 118 -3.36 -0.47 12.48
C THR A 118 -2.66 0.61 11.65
N ARG A 119 -2.15 1.66 12.29
CA ARG A 119 -1.53 2.80 11.60
C ARG A 119 -0.05 2.90 11.93
N LEU A 120 0.81 2.86 10.92
CA LEU A 120 2.23 3.20 10.99
C LEU A 120 2.41 4.58 10.34
N ALA A 121 2.80 5.56 11.15
CA ALA A 121 2.95 6.94 10.72
C ALA A 121 4.08 7.62 11.52
N VAL A 122 4.47 8.82 11.11
CA VAL A 122 5.46 9.63 11.83
C VAL A 122 4.85 10.10 13.14
N SER A 123 5.51 9.79 14.26
CA SER A 123 4.98 10.04 15.62
C SER A 123 5.54 11.29 16.31
N ARG A 124 6.57 11.91 15.73
CA ARG A 124 7.24 13.11 16.29
C ARG A 124 8.04 13.83 15.21
N VAL A 125 8.49 15.04 15.52
CA VAL A 125 9.28 15.87 14.60
C VAL A 125 10.52 15.13 14.08
N PRO A 126 10.67 14.99 12.74
CA PRO A 126 11.86 14.42 12.12
C PRO A 126 13.15 15.19 12.40
N ARG A 127 14.27 14.48 12.21
CA ARG A 127 15.62 15.06 12.28
C ARG A 127 16.33 14.81 10.95
N SER A 128 17.45 15.49 10.74
CA SER A 128 18.32 15.21 9.60
C SER A 128 18.92 13.80 9.71
N GLY A 129 18.96 13.09 8.59
CA GLY A 129 19.48 11.73 8.50
C GLY A 129 19.32 11.20 7.08
N LYS A 130 19.85 9.99 6.80
CA LYS A 130 19.62 9.35 5.49
C LYS A 130 18.18 8.84 5.39
N PRO A 131 17.55 8.83 4.21
CA PRO A 131 16.16 8.41 4.06
C PRO A 131 15.83 7.06 4.71
N GLN A 132 16.66 6.03 4.50
CA GLN A 132 16.45 4.70 5.08
C GLN A 132 16.58 4.67 6.61
N GLU A 133 17.50 5.47 7.16
CA GLU A 133 17.68 5.60 8.61
C GLU A 133 16.47 6.29 9.25
N LEU A 134 15.88 7.28 8.57
CA LEU A 134 14.67 7.95 9.03
C LEU A 134 13.45 7.03 8.98
N LEU A 135 13.23 6.29 7.89
CA LEU A 135 12.15 5.32 7.82
C LEU A 135 12.23 4.28 8.94
N ARG A 136 13.43 3.77 9.23
CA ARG A 136 13.65 2.87 10.37
C ARG A 136 13.40 3.55 11.72
N LEU A 137 13.89 4.78 11.91
CA LEU A 137 13.71 5.54 13.14
C LEU A 137 12.22 5.77 13.47
N PHE A 138 11.40 5.95 12.44
CA PHE A 138 9.96 6.16 12.57
C PHE A 138 9.12 4.87 12.46
N GLY A 139 9.75 3.71 12.26
CA GLY A 139 9.03 2.43 12.16
C GLY A 139 8.17 2.32 10.90
N LEU A 140 8.64 2.89 9.79
CA LEU A 140 7.99 2.87 8.47
C LEU A 140 8.74 1.97 7.47
N ASP A 141 9.84 1.34 7.90
CA ASP A 141 10.62 0.43 7.07
C ASP A 141 9.97 -0.96 6.92
N ARG A 142 10.54 -1.79 6.04
CA ARG A 142 10.04 -3.14 5.77
C ARG A 142 9.96 -4.02 7.04
N ASP A 143 10.89 -3.83 7.98
CA ASP A 143 10.99 -4.66 9.17
C ASP A 143 9.86 -4.30 10.14
N ALA A 144 9.56 -3.01 10.28
CA ALA A 144 8.43 -2.52 11.06
C ALA A 144 7.08 -2.97 10.49
N ILE A 145 6.90 -2.93 9.16
CA ILE A 145 5.70 -3.44 8.49
C ILE A 145 5.54 -4.94 8.75
N ALA A 146 6.59 -5.74 8.58
CA ALA A 146 6.55 -7.18 8.85
C ALA A 146 6.23 -7.48 10.32
N GLN A 147 6.80 -6.71 11.26
CA GLN A 147 6.49 -6.85 12.68
C GLN A 147 5.03 -6.51 12.99
N ALA A 148 4.48 -5.45 12.39
CA ALA A 148 3.08 -5.08 12.54
C ALA A 148 2.15 -6.18 12.03
N VAL A 149 2.45 -6.77 10.86
CA VAL A 149 1.72 -7.94 10.32
C VAL A 149 1.73 -9.10 11.31
N ARG A 150 2.90 -9.49 11.83
CA ARG A 150 3.00 -10.60 12.80
C ARG A 150 2.20 -10.35 14.07
N LYS A 151 2.29 -9.13 14.63
CA LYS A 151 1.52 -8.72 15.82
C LYS A 151 0.01 -8.87 15.59
N LEU A 152 -0.46 -8.44 14.43
CA LEU A 152 -1.87 -8.52 14.02
C LEU A 152 -2.34 -9.97 13.86
N LEU A 153 -1.47 -10.88 13.45
CA LEU A 153 -1.77 -12.31 13.36
C LEU A 153 -1.76 -13.01 14.73
N SER A 154 -0.87 -12.61 15.64
CA SER A 154 -0.78 -13.20 16.99
C SER A 154 -1.89 -12.74 17.93
N ALA A 155 -2.45 -11.54 17.74
CA ALA A 155 -3.46 -10.95 18.64
C ALA A 155 -4.79 -11.72 18.68
N ASN A 156 -5.05 -12.61 17.72
CA ASN A 156 -6.25 -13.44 17.66
C ASN A 156 -6.01 -14.90 18.11
N ALA A 157 -4.86 -15.20 18.74
CA ALA A 157 -4.58 -16.52 19.32
C ALA A 157 -4.99 -16.62 20.81
N MET A 158 -5.74 -15.65 21.33
CA MET A 158 -6.31 -15.63 22.68
C MET A 158 -7.82 -15.47 22.63
#